data_AF-A0A7L3SE58-F1
#
_entry.id   AF-A0A7L3SE58-F1
#
_cell.length_a   1.000
_cell.length_b   1.000
_cell.length_c   1.000
_cell.angle_alpha   90.00
_cell.angle_beta   90.00
_cell.angle_gamma   90.00
#
_symmetry.space_group_name_H-M   'P 1'
#
loop_
_entity.id
_entity.type
_entity.pdbx_description
1 polymer ?
#
loop_
_entity_poly.entity_id
_entity_poly.type
_entity_poly.pdbx_seq_one_letter_code
_entity_poly.pdbx_strand_id
1 'polypeptide(L)'
;AGSAGVDVATAVEATLVDSQVQCIPTDMKGPLGYGLSALLLGRSSVTRQGLFVLPGVINADFSGVIAIMVWTPTPPVHIPAGTKIGQLVPFKAAIPTAGTKERGDKGFGSTGRPDILLALDVSKAKPVQRVMLKEPGGHTCEINMLLDTGADVTIIS
;
A
#
# COMPACT_ATOMS: atom_id res chain seq x y z
N ALA A 1 -1.14 28.49 -16.01
CA ALA A 1 -1.93 27.30 -16.37
C ALA A 1 -1.03 26.33 -17.11
N GLY A 2 -1.09 25.03 -16.80
CA GLY A 2 -0.16 24.01 -17.33
C GLY A 2 0.18 22.88 -16.35
N SER A 3 -0.71 22.56 -15.40
CA SER A 3 -0.46 21.44 -14.48
C SER A 3 -0.51 20.12 -15.24
N ALA A 4 0.48 19.25 -15.01
CA ALA A 4 0.52 17.91 -15.58
C ALA A 4 -0.42 16.94 -14.85
N GLY A 5 -0.79 17.23 -13.61
CA GLY A 5 -1.61 16.34 -12.78
C GLY A 5 -2.65 17.06 -11.93
N VAL A 6 -3.53 16.26 -11.33
CA VAL A 6 -4.58 16.67 -10.40
C VAL A 6 -4.22 16.19 -9.00
N ASP A 7 -4.21 17.10 -8.03
CA ASP A 7 -3.93 16.76 -6.62
C ASP A 7 -4.98 15.78 -6.07
N VAL A 8 -4.55 14.78 -5.31
CA VAL A 8 -5.43 13.82 -4.59
C VAL A 8 -5.36 14.05 -3.08
N ALA A 9 -6.53 14.07 -2.44
CA ALA A 9 -6.66 14.25 -1.00
C ALA A 9 -6.90 12.92 -0.27
N THR A 10 -6.45 12.83 0.99
CA THR A 10 -6.77 11.70 1.86
C THR A 10 -8.25 11.74 2.25
N ALA A 11 -8.95 10.60 2.23
CA ALA A 11 -10.34 10.51 2.69
C ALA A 11 -10.45 10.45 4.22
N VAL A 12 -9.40 9.97 4.88
CA VAL A 12 -9.34 9.74 6.32
C VAL A 12 -8.05 10.32 6.89
N GLU A 13 -8.05 10.57 8.19
CA GLU A 13 -6.81 10.86 8.92
C GLU A 13 -5.96 9.59 9.02
N ALA A 14 -4.63 9.77 9.05
CA ALA A 14 -3.69 8.67 9.19
C ALA A 14 -2.47 9.09 10.01
N THR A 15 -1.89 8.15 10.75
CA THR A 15 -0.63 8.35 11.47
C THR A 15 0.32 7.22 11.13
N LEU A 16 1.45 7.56 10.52
CA LEU A 16 2.55 6.62 10.28
C LEU A 16 3.36 6.54 11.57
N VAL A 17 3.30 5.39 12.25
CA VAL A 17 4.02 5.16 13.51
C VAL A 17 5.36 4.46 13.32
N ASP A 18 5.59 3.91 12.14
CA ASP A 18 6.81 3.23 11.73
C ASP A 18 7.14 3.58 10.27
N SER A 19 8.20 2.96 9.75
CA SER A 19 8.63 3.10 8.35
C SER A 19 8.08 1.98 7.45
N GLN A 20 6.95 1.36 7.81
CA GLN A 20 6.24 0.47 6.90
C GLN A 20 5.41 1.27 5.91
N VAL A 21 5.20 0.70 4.73
CA VAL A 21 4.33 1.32 3.71
C VAL A 21 2.88 1.22 4.18
N GLN A 22 2.18 2.34 4.21
CA GLN A 22 0.75 2.39 4.50
C GLN A 22 -0.04 2.79 3.26
N CYS A 23 -1.21 2.18 3.07
CA CYS A 23 -2.15 2.55 2.01
C CYS A 23 -3.27 3.40 2.59
N ILE A 24 -3.31 4.68 2.23
CA ILE A 24 -4.34 5.62 2.71
C ILE A 24 -5.38 5.83 1.60
N PRO A 25 -6.67 5.57 1.84
CA PRO A 25 -7.70 5.81 0.83
C PRO A 25 -7.84 7.31 0.54
N THR A 26 -8.13 7.62 -0.73
CA THR A 26 -8.46 8.98 -1.18
C THR A 26 -9.97 9.19 -1.26
N ASP A 27 -10.38 10.44 -1.41
CA ASP A 27 -11.76 10.81 -1.74
C ASP A 27 -12.12 10.57 -3.22
N MET A 28 -11.19 10.02 -4.02
CA MET A 28 -11.38 9.73 -5.43
C MET A 28 -11.62 8.25 -5.71
N LYS A 29 -12.56 8.00 -6.61
CA LYS A 29 -12.89 6.67 -7.14
C LYS A 29 -12.68 6.67 -8.65
N GLY A 30 -12.16 5.57 -9.18
CA GLY A 30 -12.08 5.39 -10.62
C GLY A 30 -13.45 5.03 -11.24
N PRO A 31 -13.54 4.98 -12.58
CA PRO A 31 -12.46 5.25 -13.53
C PRO A 31 -12.18 6.76 -13.68
N LEU A 32 -10.98 7.10 -14.17
CA LEU A 32 -10.56 8.49 -14.42
C LEU A 32 -11.34 9.18 -15.57
N GLY A 33 -12.01 8.39 -16.41
CA GLY A 33 -12.68 8.85 -17.62
C GLY A 33 -11.77 8.87 -18.85
N TYR A 34 -12.38 9.08 -20.02
CA TYR A 34 -11.71 9.22 -21.33
C TYR A 34 -10.76 8.08 -21.73
N GLY A 35 -10.89 6.90 -21.12
CA GLY A 35 -9.98 5.77 -21.34
C GLY A 35 -8.54 6.05 -20.88
N LEU A 36 -8.35 6.97 -19.93
CA LEU A 36 -7.04 7.35 -19.41
C LEU A 36 -6.65 6.49 -18.21
N SER A 37 -5.40 6.06 -18.20
CA SER A 37 -4.72 5.60 -16.99
C SER A 37 -4.05 6.80 -16.31
N ALA A 38 -3.59 6.65 -15.07
CA ALA A 38 -2.82 7.69 -14.40
C ALA A 38 -1.64 7.13 -13.60
N LEU A 39 -0.56 7.91 -13.54
CA LEU A 39 0.51 7.73 -12.57
C LEU A 39 0.10 8.47 -11.29
N LEU A 40 0.04 7.74 -10.18
CA LEU A 40 -0.06 8.31 -8.85
C LEU A 40 1.35 8.63 -8.35
N LEU A 41 1.64 9.91 -8.17
CA LEU A 41 2.95 10.41 -7.76
C LEU A 41 2.85 11.32 -6.53
N GLY A 42 3.96 11.45 -5.80
CA GLY A 42 4.06 12.41 -4.70
C GLY A 42 4.08 13.87 -5.17
N ARG A 43 3.66 14.77 -4.29
CA ARG A 43 3.85 16.20 -4.48
C ARG A 43 5.21 16.59 -3.92
N SER A 44 5.95 17.45 -4.64
CA SER A 44 7.28 17.90 -4.21
C SER A 44 7.27 18.59 -2.84
N SER A 45 6.20 19.33 -2.51
CA SER A 45 6.00 19.95 -1.20
C SER A 45 5.85 18.93 -0.06
N VAL A 46 5.28 17.77 -0.34
CA VAL A 46 5.04 16.69 0.63
C VAL A 46 6.32 15.89 0.81
N THR A 47 7.02 15.57 -0.29
CA THR A 47 8.34 14.93 -0.26
C THR A 47 9.35 15.75 0.53
N ARG A 48 9.33 17.09 0.41
CA ARG A 48 10.21 17.98 1.19
C ARG A 48 9.95 17.91 2.70
N GLN A 49 8.73 17.53 3.12
CA GLN A 49 8.37 17.35 4.52
C GLN A 49 8.72 15.95 5.06
N GLY A 50 9.37 15.10 4.27
CA GLY A 50 9.80 13.76 4.69
C GLY A 50 8.73 12.68 4.53
N LEU A 51 7.61 12.98 3.86
CA LEU A 51 6.59 12.00 3.48
C LEU A 51 6.70 11.66 2.00
N PHE A 52 6.88 10.40 1.68
CA PHE A 52 7.05 9.91 0.32
C PHE A 52 5.79 9.17 -0.12
N VAL A 53 5.25 9.55 -1.27
CA VAL A 53 4.25 8.74 -1.97
C VAL A 53 5.01 7.82 -2.92
N LEU A 54 4.82 6.51 -2.74
CA LEU A 54 5.38 5.52 -3.64
C LEU A 54 4.59 5.54 -4.96
N PRO A 55 5.27 5.51 -6.13
CA PRO A 55 4.58 5.53 -7.41
C PRO A 55 3.58 4.37 -7.56
N GLY A 56 2.42 4.69 -8.14
CA GLY A 56 1.39 3.69 -8.48
C GLY A 56 0.82 3.93 -9.87
N VAL A 57 0.32 2.86 -10.50
CA VAL A 57 -0.43 2.94 -11.76
C VAL A 57 -1.90 2.70 -11.48
N ILE A 58 -2.74 3.66 -11.87
CA ILE A 58 -4.19 3.54 -11.86
C ILE A 58 -4.63 3.25 -13.29
N ASN A 59 -5.17 2.05 -13.53
CA ASN A 59 -5.63 1.64 -14.84
C ASN A 59 -6.93 2.36 -15.22
N ALA A 60 -7.14 2.55 -16.52
CA ALA A 60 -8.35 3.18 -17.06
C ALA A 60 -9.66 2.46 -16.68
N ASP A 61 -9.60 1.15 -16.45
CA ASP A 61 -10.72 0.29 -16.07
C ASP A 61 -10.83 0.07 -14.55
N PHE A 62 -9.96 0.70 -13.75
CA PHE A 62 -10.04 0.61 -12.31
C PHE A 62 -11.27 1.37 -11.80
N SER A 63 -12.17 0.67 -11.10
CA SER A 63 -13.42 1.23 -10.57
C SER A 63 -13.45 1.33 -9.04
N GLY A 64 -12.33 1.05 -8.38
CA GLY A 64 -12.18 1.11 -6.93
C GLY A 64 -11.85 2.50 -6.40
N VAL A 65 -11.80 2.61 -5.07
CA VAL A 65 -11.24 3.80 -4.39
C VAL A 65 -9.74 3.84 -4.64
N ILE A 66 -9.23 4.98 -5.09
CA ILE A 66 -7.80 5.18 -5.26
C ILE A 66 -7.19 5.30 -3.86
N ALA A 67 -6.11 4.58 -3.59
CA ALA A 67 -5.38 4.66 -2.34
C ALA A 67 -3.90 5.02 -2.60
N ILE A 68 -3.34 5.81 -1.69
CA ILE A 68 -1.99 6.36 -1.76
C ILE A 68 -1.08 5.50 -0.89
N MET A 69 -0.06 4.91 -1.51
CA MET A 69 1.00 4.23 -0.79
C MET A 69 1.97 5.28 -0.26
N VAL A 70 2.07 5.38 1.05
CA VAL A 70 2.93 6.35 1.74
C VAL A 70 3.98 5.67 2.59
N TRP A 71 5.14 6.32 2.68
CA TRP A 71 6.28 5.88 3.47
C TRP A 71 7.02 7.09 4.04
N THR A 72 7.63 6.95 5.22
CA THR A 72 8.50 7.95 5.80
C THR A 72 9.71 7.31 6.50
N PRO A 73 10.93 7.85 6.34
CA PRO A 73 12.09 7.41 7.10
C PRO A 73 12.09 7.91 8.55
N THR A 74 11.22 8.86 8.91
CA THR A 74 11.24 9.56 10.20
C THR A 74 9.85 9.61 10.85
N PRO A 75 9.31 8.46 11.29
CA PRO A 75 8.05 8.44 12.04
C PRO A 75 8.23 9.09 13.44
N PRO A 76 7.15 9.60 14.07
CA PRO A 76 5.78 9.58 13.59
C PRO A 76 5.44 10.73 12.63
N VAL A 77 4.54 10.46 11.68
CA VAL A 77 3.96 11.50 10.79
C VAL A 77 2.44 11.43 10.83
N HIS A 78 1.79 12.52 11.21
CA HIS A 78 0.34 12.65 11.20
C HIS A 78 -0.14 13.37 9.93
N ILE A 79 -1.17 12.82 9.29
CA ILE A 79 -1.76 13.31 8.05
C ILE A 79 -3.26 13.51 8.31
N PRO A 80 -3.74 14.76 8.40
CA PRO A 80 -5.17 15.03 8.53
C PRO A 80 -5.96 14.55 7.31
N ALA A 81 -7.25 14.25 7.50
CA ALA A 81 -8.19 14.02 6.39
C ALA A 81 -8.26 15.27 5.47
N GLY A 82 -8.45 15.07 4.18
CA GLY A 82 -8.50 16.13 3.18
C GLY A 82 -7.13 16.67 2.76
N THR A 83 -6.03 16.12 3.29
CA THR A 83 -4.68 16.60 2.95
C THR A 83 -4.30 16.13 1.55
N LYS A 84 -3.94 17.09 0.68
CA LYS A 84 -3.47 16.82 -0.68
C LYS A 84 -2.02 16.33 -0.66
N ILE A 85 -1.81 15.02 -0.56
CA ILE A 85 -0.46 14.43 -0.40
C ILE A 85 0.14 13.88 -1.70
N GLY A 86 -0.69 13.59 -2.70
CA GLY A 86 -0.27 13.05 -4.00
C GLY A 86 -0.92 13.79 -5.17
N GLN A 87 -0.61 13.34 -6.37
CA GLN A 87 -1.22 13.82 -7.61
C GLN A 87 -1.36 12.68 -8.63
N LEU A 88 -2.40 12.74 -9.45
CA LEU A 88 -2.63 11.86 -10.58
C LEU A 88 -2.19 12.55 -11.88
N VAL A 89 -1.24 11.96 -12.58
CA VAL A 89 -0.76 12.40 -13.89
C VAL A 89 -1.35 11.49 -14.96
N PRO A 90 -2.38 11.92 -15.70
CA PRO A 90 -3.07 11.08 -16.67
C PRO A 90 -2.24 10.83 -17.93
N PHE A 91 -2.37 9.63 -18.51
CA PHE A 91 -1.74 9.25 -19.76
C PHE A 91 -2.60 8.23 -20.53
N LYS A 92 -2.37 8.15 -21.85
CA LYS A 92 -2.93 7.07 -22.69
C LYS A 92 -1.97 5.89 -22.69
N ALA A 93 -2.43 4.73 -22.24
CA ALA A 93 -1.67 3.50 -22.34
C ALA A 93 -1.57 3.08 -23.82
N ALA A 94 -0.36 2.73 -24.27
CA ALA A 94 -0.09 2.22 -25.62
C ALA A 94 0.13 0.70 -25.61
N ILE A 95 -0.49 -0.01 -24.65
CA ILE A 95 -0.34 -1.45 -24.46
C ILE A 95 -1.51 -2.15 -25.18
N PRO A 96 -1.25 -3.17 -26.03
CA PRO A 96 -2.30 -3.96 -26.66
C PRO A 96 -3.22 -4.60 -25.61
N THR A 97 -4.54 -4.51 -25.82
CA THR A 97 -5.51 -5.09 -24.89
C THR A 97 -5.47 -6.62 -25.00
N ALA A 98 -4.86 -7.29 -24.02
CA ALA A 98 -4.86 -8.74 -23.91
C ALA A 98 -6.19 -9.24 -23.30
N GLY A 99 -7.27 -9.22 -24.09
CA GLY A 99 -8.56 -9.82 -23.74
C GLY A 99 -9.53 -8.96 -22.91
N THR A 100 -10.74 -9.48 -22.69
CA THR A 100 -11.93 -8.81 -22.13
C THR A 100 -12.04 -8.82 -20.61
N LYS A 101 -10.96 -9.14 -19.87
CA LYS A 101 -11.03 -9.18 -18.40
C LYS A 101 -10.92 -7.78 -17.82
N GLU A 102 -12.04 -7.24 -17.35
CA GLU A 102 -12.07 -6.02 -16.55
C GLU A 102 -11.39 -6.25 -15.20
N ARG A 103 -10.54 -5.31 -14.78
CA ARG A 103 -9.90 -5.35 -13.47
C ARG A 103 -10.89 -5.12 -12.32
N GLY A 104 -11.89 -4.26 -12.53
CA GLY A 104 -12.85 -3.86 -11.51
C GLY A 104 -12.23 -3.03 -10.39
N ASP A 105 -12.65 -3.29 -9.15
CA ASP A 105 -12.22 -2.56 -7.95
C ASP A 105 -10.97 -3.16 -7.27
N LYS A 106 -10.41 -4.21 -7.85
CA LYS A 106 -9.31 -4.97 -7.24
C LYS A 106 -7.95 -4.29 -7.48
N GLY A 107 -7.32 -3.86 -6.39
CA GLY A 107 -6.01 -3.16 -6.36
C GLY A 107 -4.88 -3.97 -5.72
N PHE A 108 -3.69 -3.36 -5.58
CA PHE A 108 -2.60 -3.85 -4.71
C PHE A 108 -2.19 -5.32 -4.90
N GLY A 109 -2.02 -5.77 -6.15
CA GLY A 109 -1.57 -7.14 -6.42
C GLY A 109 -2.63 -8.22 -6.18
N SER A 110 -3.92 -7.87 -6.15
CA SER A 110 -5.06 -8.78 -5.94
C SER A 110 -5.11 -10.04 -6.83
N THR A 111 -4.39 -10.07 -7.94
CA THR A 111 -4.32 -11.21 -8.87
C THR A 111 -2.95 -11.89 -8.89
N GLY A 112 -1.94 -11.34 -8.21
CA GLY A 112 -0.59 -11.87 -8.13
C GLY A 112 -0.40 -12.75 -6.89
N ARG A 113 0.53 -13.70 -6.96
CA ARG A 113 1.08 -14.32 -5.75
C ARG A 113 2.03 -13.30 -5.09
N PRO A 114 2.23 -13.34 -3.76
CA PRO A 114 3.24 -12.50 -3.14
C PRO A 114 4.62 -12.91 -3.65
N ASP A 115 5.18 -12.11 -4.55
CA ASP A 115 6.52 -12.33 -5.13
C ASP A 115 7.64 -11.82 -4.18
N ILE A 116 7.28 -11.06 -3.15
CA ILE A 116 8.18 -10.55 -2.11
C ILE A 116 7.85 -11.26 -0.80
N LEU A 117 8.81 -12.04 -0.30
CA LEU A 117 8.70 -12.75 0.98
C LEU A 117 9.43 -11.96 2.08
N LEU A 118 8.86 -11.99 3.27
CA LEU A 118 9.49 -11.42 4.46
C LEU A 118 10.77 -12.20 4.78
N ALA A 119 11.92 -11.54 4.68
CA ALA A 119 13.17 -12.05 5.23
C ALA A 119 13.34 -11.48 6.64
N LEU A 120 13.21 -12.35 7.66
CA LEU A 120 13.56 -12.02 9.03
C LEU A 120 15.04 -12.36 9.24
N ASP A 121 15.80 -11.44 9.84
CA ASP A 121 17.11 -11.79 10.38
C ASP A 121 16.89 -12.74 11.55
N VAL A 122 17.15 -14.03 11.31
CA VAL A 122 17.14 -15.04 12.36
C VAL A 122 18.41 -14.81 13.18
N SER A 123 18.32 -13.90 14.15
CA SER A 123 19.31 -13.78 15.20
C SER A 123 19.50 -15.13 15.92
N LYS A 124 20.46 -15.25 16.84
CA LYS A 124 20.58 -16.47 17.69
C LYS A 124 19.28 -16.81 18.44
N ALA A 125 18.34 -15.87 18.57
CA ALA A 125 17.02 -16.09 19.16
C ALA A 125 16.00 -16.54 18.11
N LYS A 126 15.14 -17.49 18.50
CA LYS A 126 14.05 -18.02 17.67
C LYS A 126 13.13 -16.88 17.19
N PRO A 127 12.73 -16.86 15.90
CA PRO A 127 11.80 -15.85 15.40
C PRO A 127 10.42 -16.11 16.01
N VAL A 128 9.97 -15.22 16.89
CA VAL A 128 8.69 -15.34 17.60
C VAL A 128 7.85 -14.09 17.36
N GLN A 129 6.54 -14.30 17.14
CA GLN A 129 5.55 -13.23 17.05
C GLN A 129 4.55 -13.34 18.19
N ARG A 130 4.19 -12.22 18.80
CA ARG A 130 3.08 -12.13 19.74
C ARG A 130 1.77 -12.19 18.95
N VAL A 131 0.97 -13.21 19.23
CA VAL A 131 -0.32 -13.45 18.61
C VAL A 131 -1.38 -13.41 19.68
N MET A 132 -2.46 -12.68 19.41
CA MET A 132 -3.65 -12.69 20.25
C MET A 132 -4.62 -13.74 19.72
N LEU A 133 -4.78 -14.83 20.47
CA LEU A 133 -5.81 -15.82 20.19
C LEU A 133 -7.12 -15.39 20.82
N LYS A 134 -8.19 -15.40 20.03
CA LYS A 134 -9.55 -15.18 20.52
C LYS A 134 -10.32 -16.49 20.45
N GLU A 135 -10.72 -17.01 21.59
CA GLU A 135 -11.54 -18.21 21.67
C GLU A 135 -13.01 -17.91 21.31
N PRO A 136 -13.78 -18.91 20.85
CA PRO A 136 -15.21 -18.76 20.57
C PRO A 136 -16.03 -18.24 21.75
N GLY A 137 -15.55 -18.42 22.99
CA GLY A 137 -16.15 -17.88 24.22
C GLY A 137 -15.82 -16.41 24.52
N GLY A 138 -15.10 -15.70 23.64
CA GLY A 138 -14.74 -14.30 23.81
C GLY A 138 -13.49 -14.03 24.65
N HIS A 139 -12.89 -15.07 25.22
CA HIS A 139 -11.61 -14.97 25.92
C HIS A 139 -10.47 -14.71 24.92
N THR A 140 -9.60 -13.76 25.26
CA THR A 140 -8.39 -13.46 24.50
C THR A 140 -7.16 -13.84 25.30
N CYS A 141 -6.25 -14.59 24.69
CA CYS A 141 -4.96 -14.94 25.28
C CYS A 141 -3.83 -14.46 24.37
N GLU A 142 -2.81 -13.86 24.96
CA GLU A 142 -1.59 -13.46 24.24
C GLU A 142 -0.55 -14.57 24.36
N ILE A 143 -0.07 -15.05 23.22
CA ILE A 143 0.95 -16.09 23.16
C ILE A 143 2.08 -15.70 22.22
N ASN A 144 3.31 -16.08 22.58
CA ASN A 144 4.45 -15.99 21.68
C ASN A 144 4.46 -17.24 20.79
N MET A 145 4.12 -17.08 19.52
CA MET A 145 4.18 -18.16 18.53
C MET A 145 5.50 -18.11 17.76
N LEU A 146 6.08 -19.28 17.47
CA LEU A 146 7.21 -19.38 16.55
C LEU A 146 6.75 -19.05 15.14
N LEU A 147 7.50 -18.21 14.44
CA LEU A 147 7.27 -17.96 13.02
C LEU A 147 7.89 -19.11 12.23
N ASP A 148 7.06 -19.79 11.46
CA ASP A 148 7.54 -20.71 10.45
C ASP A 148 8.24 -19.88 9.36
N THR A 149 9.56 -19.98 9.29
CA THR A 149 10.37 -19.29 8.29
C THR A 149 10.44 -20.06 6.97
N GLY A 150 9.74 -21.19 6.85
CA GLY A 150 9.78 -22.06 5.66
C GLY A 150 11.16 -22.65 5.38
N ALA A 151 12.03 -22.67 6.40
CA ALA A 151 13.38 -23.17 6.30
C ALA A 151 13.41 -24.61 6.85
N ASP A 152 13.45 -25.60 5.96
CA ASP A 152 13.74 -27.00 6.30
C ASP A 152 15.22 -27.16 6.64
N VAL A 153 15.72 -26.46 7.67
CA VAL A 153 17.09 -26.66 8.14
C VAL A 153 17.05 -27.67 9.28
N THR A 154 17.39 -28.92 8.95
CA THR A 154 17.80 -29.93 9.93
C THR A 154 18.95 -29.36 10.75
N ILE A 155 18.69 -29.01 12.01
CA ILE A 155 19.76 -28.73 12.96
C ILE A 155 20.41 -30.07 13.29
N ILE A 156 21.55 -30.37 12.68
CA ILE A 156 22.43 -31.42 13.17
C ILE A 156 23.23 -30.79 14.31
N SER A 157 22.91 -31.20 15.54
CA SER A 157 23.72 -30.96 16.74
C SER A 157 24.87 -31.97 16.83
#